data_AF-A0AB73SBW1-F1
#
_entry.id   AF-A0AB73SBW1-F1
#
_cell.length_a   1.000
_cell.length_b   1.000
_cell.length_c   1.000
_cell.angle_alpha   90.00
_cell.angle_beta   90.00
_cell.angle_gamma   90.00
#
_symmetry.space_group_name_H-M   'P 1'
#
loop_
_entity.id
_entity.type
_entity.pdbx_description
1 polymer ?
#
loop_
_entity_poly.entity_id
_entity_poly.type
_entity_poly.pdbx_seq_one_letter_code
_entity_poly.pdbx_strand_id
1 'polypeptide(L)'
;MNFFILDEHYEQAKANGISRQRLQERVYRYDWDIERAVTQRIGKKKMDFDRKHGEWMHMAEHNGISRYTFYSRLKCGWSYHLAATKLPGRQGNRYDESGKS
;
A
#
# COMPACT_ATOMS: atom_id res chain seq x y z
N MET A 1 -26.53 22.75 -3.97
CA MET A 1 -26.21 22.45 -5.38
C MET A 1 -26.95 21.19 -5.76
N ASN A 2 -27.80 21.23 -6.79
CA ASN A 2 -28.50 20.04 -7.29
C ASN A 2 -27.61 19.33 -8.31
N PHE A 3 -26.82 18.37 -7.84
CA PHE A 3 -26.00 17.55 -8.73
C PHE A 3 -26.86 16.44 -9.33
N PHE A 4 -27.34 16.66 -10.55
CA PHE A 4 -27.97 15.61 -11.34
C PHE A 4 -26.87 14.81 -12.05
N ILE A 5 -26.68 13.56 -11.65
CA ILE A 5 -25.75 12.65 -12.34
C ILE A 5 -26.45 12.07 -13.56
N LEU A 6 -26.09 12.56 -14.75
CA LEU A 6 -26.52 12.00 -16.04
C LEU A 6 -25.77 10.71 -16.40
N ASP A 7 -26.32 9.97 -17.35
CA ASP A 7 -25.70 8.73 -17.85
C ASP A 7 -24.33 8.98 -18.52
N GLU A 8 -24.18 10.11 -19.19
CA GLU A 8 -22.92 10.58 -19.78
C GLU A 8 -21.80 10.70 -18.73
N HIS A 9 -22.11 11.13 -17.50
CA HIS A 9 -21.11 11.21 -16.43
C HIS A 9 -20.68 9.83 -15.94
N TYR A 10 -21.55 8.81 -16.03
CA TYR A 10 -21.15 7.43 -15.76
C TYR A 10 -20.23 6.89 -16.85
N GLU A 11 -20.48 7.22 -18.12
CA GLU A 11 -19.59 6.83 -19.22
C GLU A 11 -18.21 7.47 -19.09
N GLN A 12 -18.16 8.78 -18.79
CA GLN A 12 -16.91 9.51 -18.58
C GLN A 12 -16.15 8.99 -17.35
N ALA A 13 -16.84 8.72 -16.25
CA ALA A 13 -16.25 8.08 -15.08
C ALA A 13 -15.66 6.70 -15.43
N LYS A 14 -16.39 5.88 -16.20
CA LYS A 14 -15.94 4.56 -16.64
C LYS A 14 -14.69 4.65 -17.52
N ALA A 15 -14.63 5.62 -18.43
CA ALA A 15 -13.43 5.89 -19.25
C ALA A 15 -12.22 6.27 -18.39
N ASN A 16 -12.44 6.98 -17.28
CA ASN A 16 -11.42 7.34 -16.29
C ASN A 16 -11.14 6.25 -15.23
N GLY A 17 -11.74 5.06 -15.37
CA GLY A 17 -11.56 3.95 -14.44
C GLY A 17 -12.26 4.13 -13.08
N ILE A 18 -13.25 5.00 -13.01
CA ILE A 18 -14.06 5.26 -11.80
C ILE A 18 -15.40 4.53 -11.94
N SER A 19 -15.69 3.65 -10.99
CA SER A 19 -16.97 2.92 -10.96
C SER A 19 -18.16 3.83 -10.63
N ARG A 20 -19.37 3.47 -11.07
CA ARG A 20 -20.62 4.22 -10.79
C ARG A 20 -20.82 4.51 -9.30
N GLN A 21 -20.62 3.51 -8.43
CA GLN A 21 -20.75 3.67 -6.98
C GLN A 21 -19.79 4.74 -6.43
N ARG A 22 -18.57 4.79 -6.95
CA ARG A 22 -17.56 5.79 -6.54
C ARG A 22 -17.92 7.20 -6.98
N LEU A 23 -18.46 7.35 -8.19
CA LEU A 23 -18.97 8.64 -8.67
C LEU A 23 -20.10 9.13 -7.75
N GLN A 24 -21.05 8.26 -7.41
CA GLN A 24 -22.14 8.58 -6.49
C GLN A 24 -21.64 8.94 -5.09
N GLU A 25 -20.69 8.20 -4.52
CA GLU A 25 -20.07 8.58 -3.24
C GLU A 25 -19.43 9.97 -3.30
N ARG A 26 -18.70 10.28 -4.38
CA ARG A 26 -18.05 11.58 -4.54
C ARG A 26 -19.05 12.73 -4.57
N VAL A 27 -20.14 12.56 -5.29
CA VAL A 27 -21.16 13.62 -5.46
C VAL A 27 -22.05 13.74 -4.23
N TYR A 28 -22.58 12.63 -3.70
CA TYR A 28 -23.61 12.68 -2.65
C TYR A 28 -23.06 12.62 -1.22
N ARG A 29 -21.90 11.98 -1.00
CA ARG A 29 -21.31 11.85 0.35
C ARG A 29 -20.21 12.88 0.59
N TYR A 30 -19.45 13.22 -0.44
CA TYR A 30 -18.32 14.15 -0.32
C TYR A 30 -18.60 15.53 -0.91
N ASP A 31 -19.80 15.77 -1.46
CA ASP A 31 -20.21 17.03 -2.08
C ASP A 31 -19.19 17.54 -3.13
N TRP A 32 -18.61 16.62 -3.92
CA TRP A 32 -17.73 17.00 -5.02
C TRP A 32 -18.55 17.40 -6.25
N ASP A 33 -18.08 18.44 -6.95
CA ASP A 33 -18.52 18.73 -8.30
C ASP A 33 -18.34 17.54 -9.23
N ILE A 34 -19.28 17.40 -10.18
CA ILE A 34 -19.30 16.32 -11.17
C ILE A 34 -17.96 16.22 -11.90
N GLU A 35 -17.42 17.35 -12.38
CA GLU A 35 -16.15 17.39 -13.13
C GLU A 35 -14.98 16.84 -12.30
N ARG A 36 -14.89 17.26 -11.03
CA ARG A 36 -13.90 16.76 -10.09
C ARG A 36 -14.13 15.27 -9.83
N ALA A 37 -15.39 14.86 -9.69
CA ALA A 37 -15.77 13.50 -9.37
C ALA A 37 -15.50 12.50 -10.51
N VAL A 38 -15.53 12.93 -11.78
CA VAL A 38 -15.19 12.08 -12.93
C VAL A 38 -13.70 12.10 -13.30
N THR A 39 -12.94 13.12 -12.89
CA THR A 39 -11.54 13.31 -13.33
C THR A 39 -10.51 12.91 -12.28
N GLN A 40 -10.82 13.11 -10.99
CA GLN A 40 -9.85 12.88 -9.92
C GLN A 40 -9.54 11.39 -9.80
N ARG A 41 -8.27 11.01 -10.04
CA ARG A 41 -7.79 9.65 -9.82
C ARG A 41 -7.88 9.27 -8.35
N ILE A 42 -8.25 8.02 -8.07
CA ILE A 42 -8.25 7.47 -6.71
C ILE A 42 -6.79 7.42 -6.26
N GLY A 43 -6.45 8.20 -5.23
CA GLY A 43 -5.16 8.05 -4.58
C GLY A 43 -5.02 6.61 -4.07
N LYS A 44 -3.89 5.96 -4.36
CA LYS A 44 -3.60 4.66 -3.73
C LYS A 44 -3.51 4.91 -2.22
N LYS A 45 -4.30 4.19 -1.43
CA LYS A 45 -4.08 4.15 0.02
C LYS A 45 -2.64 3.68 0.22
N LYS A 46 -1.74 4.56 0.69
CA LYS A 46 -0.47 4.10 1.24
C LYS A 46 -0.84 3.14 2.35
N MET A 47 -0.43 1.89 2.24
CA MET A 47 -0.62 0.96 3.35
C MET A 47 0.18 1.54 4.51
N ASP A 48 -0.38 1.55 5.71
CA ASP A 48 0.26 2.19 6.89
C ASP A 48 1.69 1.66 7.14
N PHE A 49 2.01 0.48 6.61
CA PHE A 49 3.33 -0.12 6.58
C PHE A 49 4.39 0.66 5.80
N ASP A 50 4.04 1.25 4.65
CA ASP A 50 4.92 2.13 3.87
C ASP A 50 5.30 3.37 4.71
N ARG A 51 4.46 3.75 5.68
CA ARG A 51 4.72 4.91 6.53
C ARG A 51 5.73 4.62 7.63
N LYS A 52 5.75 3.40 8.19
CA LYS A 52 6.61 3.07 9.34
C LYS A 52 8.02 2.62 8.94
N HIS A 53 8.13 1.82 7.88
CA HIS A 53 9.42 1.28 7.44
C HIS A 53 9.72 1.52 5.95
N GLY A 54 8.73 2.03 5.19
CA GLY A 54 8.89 2.65 3.87
C GLY A 54 9.82 1.92 2.92
N GLU A 55 10.83 2.65 2.44
CA GLU A 55 11.79 2.17 1.46
C GLU A 55 12.53 0.89 1.88
N TRP A 56 12.79 0.71 3.18
CA TRP A 56 13.44 -0.50 3.68
C TRP A 56 12.57 -1.74 3.54
N MET A 57 11.25 -1.55 3.58
CA MET A 57 10.29 -2.62 3.33
C MET A 57 10.34 -3.06 1.87
N HIS A 58 10.29 -2.09 0.95
CA HIS A 58 10.39 -2.36 -0.48
C HIS A 58 11.73 -3.00 -0.84
N MET A 59 12.82 -2.54 -0.23
CA MET A 59 14.15 -3.15 -0.38
C MET A 59 14.17 -4.59 0.12
N ALA A 60 13.55 -4.88 1.27
CA ALA A 60 13.45 -6.24 1.78
C ALA A 60 12.67 -7.15 0.82
N GLU A 61 11.51 -6.70 0.33
CA GLU A 61 10.70 -7.45 -0.64
C GLU A 61 11.44 -7.69 -1.95
N HIS A 62 12.15 -6.67 -2.47
CA HIS A 62 13.00 -6.79 -3.65
C HIS A 62 14.13 -7.81 -3.45
N ASN A 63 14.69 -7.88 -2.25
CA ASN A 63 15.70 -8.86 -1.86
C ASN A 63 15.10 -10.24 -1.49
N GLY A 64 13.82 -10.47 -1.74
CA GLY A 64 13.14 -11.75 -1.44
C GLY A 64 12.97 -12.03 0.05
N ILE A 65 13.15 -11.02 0.91
CA ILE A 65 12.94 -11.12 2.34
C ILE A 65 11.47 -10.87 2.63
N SER A 66 10.82 -11.87 3.23
CA SER A 66 9.42 -11.73 3.59
C SER A 66 9.22 -10.58 4.58
N ARG A 67 8.05 -9.94 4.48
CA ARG A 67 7.64 -8.88 5.40
C ARG A 67 7.77 -9.31 6.86
N TYR A 68 7.33 -10.52 7.16
CA TYR A 68 7.43 -11.10 8.51
C TYR A 68 8.89 -11.17 9.00
N THR A 69 9.79 -11.66 8.15
CA THR A 69 11.22 -11.79 8.46
C THR A 69 11.85 -10.42 8.74
N PHE A 70 11.57 -9.42 7.91
CA PHE A 70 12.06 -8.06 8.11
C PHE A 70 11.61 -7.49 9.47
N TYR A 71 10.33 -7.63 9.82
CA TYR A 71 9.80 -7.18 11.11
C TYR A 71 10.39 -7.93 12.30
N SER A 72 10.55 -9.24 12.20
CA SER A 72 11.17 -10.04 13.27
C SER A 72 12.59 -9.55 13.54
N ARG A 73 13.37 -9.24 12.50
CA ARG A 73 14.72 -8.69 12.65
C ARG A 73 14.73 -7.33 13.32
N LEU A 74 13.83 -6.42 12.93
CA LEU A 74 13.70 -5.11 13.60
C LEU A 74 13.35 -5.28 15.09
N LYS A 75 12.45 -6.22 15.44
CA LYS A 75 12.13 -6.54 16.84
C LYS A 75 13.32 -7.13 17.60
N CYS A 76 14.18 -7.89 16.93
CA CYS A 76 15.45 -8.38 17.47
C CYS A 76 16.55 -7.31 17.54
N GLY A 77 16.24 -6.03 17.27
CA GLY A 77 17.20 -4.93 17.35
C GLY A 77 18.12 -4.78 16.14
N TRP A 78 17.82 -5.45 15.01
CA TRP A 78 18.61 -5.30 13.79
C TRP A 78 18.41 -3.91 13.20
N SER A 79 19.46 -3.38 12.58
CA SER A 79 19.35 -2.17 11.78
C SER A 79 18.50 -2.43 10.53
N TYR A 80 17.84 -1.38 10.04
CA TYR A 80 17.01 -1.43 8.83
C TYR A 80 17.74 -2.03 7.63
N HIS A 81 18.99 -1.60 7.40
CA HIS A 81 19.84 -2.12 6.35
C HIS A 81 20.06 -3.63 6.47
N LEU A 82 20.47 -4.10 7.66
CA LEU A 82 20.73 -5.51 7.91
C LEU A 82 19.45 -6.35 7.78
N ALA A 83 18.33 -5.82 8.27
CA ALA A 83 17.03 -6.45 8.20
C ALA A 83 16.53 -6.63 6.75
N ALA A 84 16.82 -5.65 5.87
CA ALA A 84 16.37 -5.61 4.48
C ALA A 84 17.34 -6.25 3.47
N THR A 85 18.57 -6.61 3.86
CA THR A 85 19.58 -7.14 2.92
C THR A 85 20.05 -8.55 3.25
N LYS A 86 19.96 -8.98 4.51
CA LYS A 86 20.38 -10.34 4.88
C LYS A 86 19.36 -11.36 4.36
N LEU A 87 19.74 -12.26 3.48
CA LEU A 87 18.82 -13.31 3.02
C LEU A 87 18.44 -14.26 4.17
N PRO A 88 17.17 -14.66 4.33
CA PRO A 88 16.81 -15.74 5.24
C PRO A 88 17.51 -17.02 4.77
N GLY A 89 18.14 -17.75 5.70
CA GLY A 89 18.64 -19.09 5.37
C GLY A 89 17.49 -19.98 4.89
N ARG A 90 17.76 -20.91 3.97
CA ARG A 90 16.76 -21.91 3.54
C ARG A 90 16.16 -22.56 4.78
N GLN A 91 14.83 -22.53 4.92
CA GLN A 91 14.12 -23.19 6.01
C GLN A 91 14.54 -24.66 6.02
N GLY A 92 15.28 -25.03 7.06
CA GLY A 92 15.91 -26.34 7.16
C GLY A 92 16.80 -26.54 8.38
N ASN A 93 17.05 -25.52 9.21
CA ASN A 93 17.52 -25.79 10.57
C ASN A 93 17.08 -24.70 11.53
N ARG A 94 16.43 -25.13 12.62
CA ARG A 94 16.42 -24.40 13.89
C ARG A 94 17.88 -24.36 14.34
N TYR A 95 18.48 -23.18 14.44
CA TYR A 95 19.76 -23.03 15.12
C TYR A 95 19.53 -22.41 16.49
N ASP A 96 19.88 -23.21 17.46
CA ASP A 96 20.01 -22.99 18.88
C ASP A 96 21.26 -22.15 19.19
N GLU A 97 21.12 -21.29 20.20
CA GLU A 97 22.09 -20.64 21.09
C GLU A 97 23.44 -20.07 20.58
N SER A 98 23.75 -18.90 21.18
CA SER A 98 25.09 -18.31 21.38
C SER A 98 25.78 -17.60 20.22
N GLY A 99 25.38 -16.35 19.98
CA GLY A 99 26.21 -15.37 19.28
C GLY A 99 27.26 -14.77 20.22
N LYS A 100 28.45 -15.37 20.27
CA LYS A 100 29.71 -14.72 20.71
C LYS A 100 30.85 -15.15 19.79
N SER A 101 31.40 -14.17 19.06
CA SER A 101 32.81 -14.08 18.68
C SER A 101 33.18 -12.61 18.64
#